data_AF-I1JUG7-F1
#
_entry.id   AF-I1JUG7-F1
#
_cell.length_a   1.000
_cell.length_b   1.000
_cell.length_c   1.000
_cell.angle_alpha   90.00
_cell.angle_beta   90.00
_cell.angle_gamma   90.00
#
_symmetry.space_group_name_H-M   'P 1'
#
loop_
_entity.id
_entity.type
_entity.pdbx_description
1 polymer ?
#
loop_
_entity_poly.entity_id
_entity_poly.type
_entity_poly.pdbx_seq_one_letter_code
_entity_poly.pdbx_strand_id
1 'polypeptide(L)'
;MSFGSSLLSHSHALRFLSNNNRNGTSRFKATAQVPDFLSADWFESRKKIPFGPRLDFSAEDAVHYQLEALKYNDQPRPDYGIEVMYRFAGFDPFERSPYFGPFFDLGQFERFRRIFHHSTYRVLLGHKERKIMSTLFVEENKYKQRVWIRGSRPEEEEIFQLTMVQV
;
A
#
# COMPACT_ATOMS: atom_id res chain seq x y z
N MET A 1 19.79 -3.49 -6.58
CA MET A 1 18.64 -4.32 -6.98
C MET A 1 17.49 -4.06 -6.01
N SER A 2 16.83 -2.91 -6.14
CA SER A 2 15.60 -2.61 -5.38
C SER A 2 14.43 -2.73 -6.34
N PHE A 3 13.34 -3.37 -5.93
CA PHE A 3 12.15 -3.46 -6.77
C PHE A 3 11.18 -2.34 -6.45
N GLY A 4 10.77 -1.57 -7.47
CA GLY A 4 9.60 -0.70 -7.43
C GLY A 4 8.35 -1.49 -7.80
N SER A 5 7.26 -1.35 -7.05
CA SER A 5 5.97 -1.97 -7.41
C SER A 5 4.99 -0.99 -8.05
N SER A 6 3.99 -1.51 -8.76
CA SER A 6 2.75 -0.78 -9.10
C SER A 6 1.57 -1.74 -9.07
N LEU A 7 0.41 -1.24 -8.65
CA LEU A 7 -0.83 -1.97 -8.41
C LEU A 7 -1.93 -1.43 -9.32
N LEU A 8 -2.59 -2.33 -10.05
CA LEU A 8 -3.73 -2.01 -10.91
C LEU A 8 -4.88 -2.97 -10.63
N SER A 9 -6.07 -2.45 -10.30
CA SER A 9 -7.33 -3.21 -10.33
C SER A 9 -7.86 -3.28 -11.78
N HIS A 10 -8.46 -4.42 -12.16
CA HIS A 10 -9.15 -4.57 -13.46
C HIS A 10 -10.45 -3.75 -13.54
N SER A 11 -10.96 -3.24 -12.42
CA SER A 11 -12.25 -2.58 -12.31
C SER A 11 -12.08 -1.06 -12.15
N HIS A 12 -12.24 -0.35 -13.25
CA HIS A 12 -12.69 1.05 -13.34
C HIS A 12 -11.69 2.21 -13.29
N ALA A 13 -11.82 3.00 -14.36
CA ALA A 13 -11.55 4.42 -14.45
C ALA A 13 -12.28 5.23 -13.37
N LEU A 14 -11.56 6.24 -12.89
CA LEU A 14 -11.92 7.24 -11.90
C LEU A 14 -13.38 7.73 -11.95
N ARG A 15 -14.08 7.65 -10.81
CA ARG A 15 -15.08 8.65 -10.40
C ARG A 15 -14.73 9.13 -8.99
N PHE A 16 -14.06 10.27 -8.92
CA PHE A 16 -13.93 11.04 -7.67
C PHE A 16 -15.19 11.88 -7.50
N LEU A 17 -15.96 11.59 -6.46
CA LEU A 17 -17.04 12.46 -6.00
C LEU A 17 -16.50 13.36 -4.89
N SER A 18 -16.37 14.64 -5.24
CA SER A 18 -16.18 15.76 -4.33
C SER A 18 -17.43 15.92 -3.47
N ASN A 19 -17.26 16.03 -2.15
CA ASN A 19 -18.33 16.46 -1.25
C ASN A 19 -17.84 17.60 -0.38
N ASN A 20 -18.57 18.72 -0.39
CA ASN A 20 -18.25 19.95 0.34
C ASN A 20 -19.52 20.51 1.00
N ASN A 21 -19.35 21.25 2.12
CA ASN A 21 -20.33 21.91 3.02
C ASN A 21 -21.03 21.01 4.08
N ARG A 22 -21.26 21.42 5.34
CA ARG A 22 -21.08 22.70 6.08
C ARG A 22 -21.13 22.45 7.60
N ASN A 23 -20.36 23.27 8.34
CA ASN A 23 -20.60 23.88 9.66
C ASN A 23 -21.16 23.05 10.84
N GLY A 24 -20.30 22.84 11.85
CA GLY A 24 -20.68 22.66 13.24
C GLY A 24 -19.64 23.32 14.16
N THR A 25 -20.01 24.41 14.81
CA THR A 25 -19.18 25.11 15.80
C THR A 25 -19.13 24.31 17.10
N SER A 26 -17.93 23.90 17.52
CA SER A 26 -17.68 23.40 18.87
C SER A 26 -16.43 24.05 19.44
N ARG A 27 -16.59 24.73 20.58
CA ARG A 27 -15.50 25.25 21.41
C ARG A 27 -14.78 24.07 22.06
N PHE A 28 -13.68 23.62 21.46
CA PHE A 28 -12.76 22.71 22.12
C PHE A 28 -11.64 23.51 22.80
N LYS A 29 -11.53 23.31 24.12
CA LYS A 29 -10.52 23.89 25.00
C LYS A 29 -9.18 23.23 24.64
N ALA A 30 -8.27 23.99 24.02
CA ALA A 30 -6.95 23.50 23.63
C ALA A 30 -6.06 23.33 24.87
N THR A 31 -6.07 22.14 25.46
CA THR A 31 -5.00 21.69 26.35
C THR A 31 -3.86 21.20 25.47
N ALA A 32 -2.79 22.00 25.39
CA ALA A 32 -1.58 21.69 24.63
C ALA A 32 -0.83 20.50 25.24
N GLN A 33 -1.24 19.28 24.89
CA GLN A 33 -0.33 18.15 24.81
C GLN A 33 -0.10 17.91 23.32
N VAL A 34 1.09 18.27 22.85
CA VAL A 34 1.57 17.87 21.53
C VAL A 34 1.54 16.35 21.52
N PRO A 35 0.69 15.69 20.71
CA PRO A 35 0.72 14.24 20.61
C PRO A 35 2.11 13.85 20.12
N ASP A 36 2.79 12.97 20.85
CA ASP A 36 4.05 12.44 20.37
C ASP A 36 3.75 11.53 19.18
N PHE A 37 3.90 12.07 17.97
CA PHE A 37 3.60 11.36 16.72
C PHE A 37 4.58 10.21 16.44
N LEU A 38 5.60 10.06 17.29
CA LEU A 38 6.53 8.96 17.28
C LEU A 38 6.27 8.14 18.55
N SER A 39 5.74 6.91 18.42
CA SER A 39 5.67 5.96 19.55
C SER A 39 7.01 5.88 20.27
N ALA A 40 7.03 5.80 21.60
CA ALA A 40 8.27 5.67 22.39
C ALA A 40 9.17 4.51 21.88
N ASP A 41 8.56 3.49 21.29
CA ASP A 41 9.23 2.33 20.70
C ASP A 41 9.72 2.55 19.27
N TRP A 42 9.68 3.79 18.73
CA TRP A 42 10.08 4.11 17.37
C TRP A 42 11.50 3.61 17.06
N PHE A 43 12.43 3.79 18.00
CA PHE A 43 13.80 3.30 17.87
C PHE A 43 13.88 1.77 17.99
N GLU A 44 13.08 1.15 18.86
CA GLU A 44 13.04 -0.32 19.03
C GLU A 44 12.42 -1.02 17.82
N SER A 45 11.42 -0.40 17.20
CA SER A 45 10.77 -0.87 15.97
C SER A 45 11.72 -0.89 14.76
N ARG A 46 12.83 -0.14 14.82
CA ARG A 46 13.93 -0.20 13.82
C ARG A 46 15.01 -1.22 14.14
N LYS A 47 15.08 -1.75 15.37
CA LYS A 47 16.05 -2.80 15.75
C LYS A 47 15.67 -4.17 15.16
N LYS A 48 14.38 -4.43 14.94
CA LYS A 48 13.93 -5.56 14.10
C LYS A 48 14.09 -5.13 12.65
N ILE A 49 14.94 -5.83 11.87
CA ILE A 49 15.20 -5.50 10.46
C ILE A 49 13.85 -5.29 9.77
N PRO A 50 13.52 -4.06 9.35
CA PRO A 50 12.17 -3.78 8.92
C PRO A 50 11.80 -4.63 7.72
N PHE A 51 10.57 -5.17 7.71
CA PHE A 51 9.99 -5.69 6.47
C PHE A 51 9.99 -4.58 5.42
N GLY A 52 10.47 -4.90 4.23
CA GLY A 52 10.73 -3.93 3.17
C GLY A 52 11.50 -4.56 2.01
N PRO A 53 11.79 -3.77 0.96
CA PRO A 53 12.57 -4.24 -0.18
C PRO A 53 13.98 -4.65 0.26
N ARG A 54 14.44 -5.79 -0.26
CA ARG A 54 15.78 -6.32 -0.03
C ARG A 54 16.42 -6.73 -1.35
N LEU A 55 17.75 -6.71 -1.37
CA LEU A 55 18.55 -7.01 -2.56
C LEU A 55 18.51 -8.49 -2.98
N ASP A 56 18.18 -9.38 -2.05
CA ASP A 56 18.14 -10.83 -2.20
C ASP A 56 16.77 -11.37 -2.61
N PHE A 57 15.75 -10.51 -2.72
CA PHE A 57 14.43 -10.93 -3.13
C PHE A 57 14.35 -11.14 -4.64
N SER A 58 13.71 -12.23 -5.07
CA SER A 58 13.19 -12.31 -6.43
C SER A 58 11.97 -11.40 -6.60
N ALA A 59 11.54 -11.18 -7.85
CA ALA A 59 10.32 -10.42 -8.10
C ALA A 59 9.08 -11.13 -7.52
N GLU A 60 9.05 -12.46 -7.57
CA GLU A 60 8.06 -13.31 -6.92
C GLU A 60 8.05 -13.10 -5.40
N ASP A 61 9.24 -13.15 -4.77
CA ASP A 61 9.37 -12.97 -3.31
C ASP A 61 8.91 -11.57 -2.91
N ALA A 62 9.29 -10.55 -3.67
CA ALA A 62 8.86 -9.17 -3.43
C ALA A 62 7.32 -9.07 -3.42
N VAL A 63 6.63 -9.67 -4.39
CA VAL A 63 5.16 -9.71 -4.40
C VAL A 63 4.61 -10.53 -3.24
N HIS A 64 5.20 -11.68 -2.94
CA HIS A 64 4.80 -12.53 -1.83
C HIS A 64 4.81 -11.76 -0.50
N TYR A 65 5.92 -11.08 -0.20
CA TYR A 65 6.11 -10.32 1.04
C TYR A 65 5.24 -9.06 1.10
N GLN A 66 5.05 -8.36 -0.02
CA GLN A 66 4.11 -7.23 -0.12
C GLN A 66 2.70 -7.65 0.26
N LEU A 67 2.22 -8.74 -0.34
CA LEU A 67 0.89 -9.25 -0.07
C LEU A 67 0.80 -9.84 1.36
N GLU A 68 1.83 -10.50 1.88
CA GLU A 68 1.83 -10.96 3.29
C GLU A 68 1.74 -9.77 4.26
N ALA A 69 2.45 -8.67 3.98
CA ALA A 69 2.37 -7.47 4.80
C ALA A 69 0.95 -6.86 4.81
N LEU A 70 0.25 -6.87 3.67
CA LEU A 70 -1.14 -6.42 3.56
C LEU A 70 -2.14 -7.38 4.21
N LYS A 71 -1.86 -8.69 4.18
CA LYS A 71 -2.66 -9.71 4.89
C LYS A 71 -2.67 -9.47 6.40
N TYR A 72 -1.50 -9.15 6.97
CA TYR A 72 -1.36 -8.82 8.39
C TYR A 72 -1.21 -7.31 8.60
N ASN A 73 -2.02 -6.52 7.89
CA ASN A 73 -2.09 -5.09 8.14
C ASN A 73 -2.41 -4.83 9.62
N ASP A 74 -1.97 -3.69 10.14
CA ASP A 74 -2.13 -3.28 11.53
C ASP A 74 -1.28 -4.04 12.58
N GLN A 75 -0.37 -4.93 12.16
CA GLN A 75 0.59 -5.61 13.04
C GLN A 75 2.04 -5.28 12.65
N PRO A 76 2.89 -4.73 13.54
CA PRO A 76 2.67 -4.51 14.97
C PRO A 76 1.96 -3.19 15.33
N ARG A 77 1.71 -2.32 14.35
CA ARG A 77 1.08 -1.00 14.54
C ARG A 77 0.07 -0.75 13.41
N PRO A 78 -0.88 0.19 13.59
CA PRO A 78 -1.84 0.54 12.54
C PRO A 78 -1.16 0.87 11.21
N ASP A 79 -1.75 0.40 10.11
CA ASP A 79 -1.33 0.61 8.73
C ASP A 79 0.11 0.13 8.41
N TYR A 80 0.68 -0.77 9.22
CA TYR A 80 2.04 -1.29 8.99
C TYR A 80 2.20 -1.97 7.62
N GLY A 81 1.19 -2.71 7.16
CA GLY A 81 1.22 -3.36 5.84
C GLY A 81 1.32 -2.33 4.70
N ILE A 82 0.59 -1.23 4.82
CA ILE A 82 0.64 -0.10 3.88
C ILE A 82 2.01 0.58 3.93
N GLU A 83 2.62 0.72 5.11
CA GLU A 83 3.97 1.26 5.25
C GLU A 83 5.01 0.38 4.53
N VAL A 84 4.87 -0.94 4.60
CA VAL A 84 5.71 -1.88 3.85
C VAL A 84 5.51 -1.65 2.34
N MET A 85 4.27 -1.55 1.86
CA MET A 85 3.99 -1.25 0.44
C MET A 85 4.61 0.08 0.00
N TYR A 86 4.54 1.11 0.82
CA TYR A 86 5.12 2.42 0.55
C TYR A 86 6.64 2.34 0.33
N ARG A 87 7.33 1.53 1.14
CA ARG A 87 8.78 1.29 1.01
C ARG A 87 9.11 0.51 -0.27
N PHE A 88 8.29 -0.48 -0.62
CA PHE A 88 8.41 -1.21 -1.89
C PHE A 88 8.07 -0.38 -3.12
N ALA A 89 7.36 0.75 -2.96
CA ALA A 89 6.93 1.53 -4.10
C ALA A 89 8.09 2.20 -4.85
N GLY A 90 9.18 2.54 -4.14
CA GLY A 90 10.45 2.95 -4.75
C GLY A 90 10.36 4.15 -5.71
N PHE A 91 9.35 5.02 -5.56
CA PHE A 91 9.19 6.24 -6.37
C PHE A 91 9.84 7.46 -5.69
N ASP A 92 10.09 8.51 -6.48
CA ASP A 92 10.53 9.81 -5.93
C ASP A 92 9.36 10.49 -5.21
N PRO A 93 9.46 10.76 -3.89
CA PRO A 93 8.39 11.41 -3.14
C PRO A 93 8.08 12.83 -3.60
N PHE A 94 8.94 13.49 -4.36
CA PHE A 94 8.67 14.83 -4.90
C PHE A 94 7.99 14.79 -6.28
N GLU A 95 7.86 13.60 -6.88
CA GLU A 95 7.25 13.42 -8.19
C GLU A 95 5.88 12.72 -8.11
N ARG A 96 5.06 12.93 -9.15
CA ARG A 96 3.79 12.20 -9.28
C ARG A 96 4.08 10.79 -9.76
N SER A 97 3.61 9.80 -9.02
CA SER A 97 3.85 8.39 -9.30
C SER A 97 2.63 7.71 -9.94
N PRO A 98 2.83 6.85 -10.97
CA PRO A 98 1.78 6.02 -11.56
C PRO A 98 1.55 4.71 -10.78
N TYR A 99 1.94 4.64 -9.51
CA TYR A 99 1.88 3.43 -8.68
C TYR A 99 0.52 2.73 -8.71
N PHE A 100 -0.59 3.49 -8.69
CA PHE A 100 -1.95 2.95 -8.71
C PHE A 100 -2.59 2.98 -10.10
N GLY A 101 -1.80 3.18 -11.16
CA GLY A 101 -2.23 3.43 -12.53
C GLY A 101 -2.24 4.92 -12.88
N PRO A 102 -3.21 5.70 -12.38
CA PRO A 102 -3.18 7.16 -12.54
C PRO A 102 -2.02 7.79 -11.79
N PHE A 103 -1.54 8.93 -12.30
CA PHE A 103 -0.53 9.72 -11.62
C PHE A 103 -1.10 10.39 -10.37
N PHE A 104 -0.57 10.02 -9.21
CA PHE A 104 -0.92 10.64 -7.94
C PHE A 104 0.30 11.29 -7.29
N ASP A 105 0.07 12.33 -6.53
CA ASP A 105 1.06 12.86 -5.60
C ASP A 105 1.03 11.95 -4.35
N LEU A 106 1.98 11.03 -4.32
CA LEU A 106 2.11 9.96 -3.32
C LEU A 106 3.26 10.19 -2.34
N GLY A 107 4.00 11.30 -2.46
CA GLY A 107 5.15 11.59 -1.62
C GLY A 107 4.84 11.71 -0.13
N GLN A 108 3.59 12.03 0.19
CA GLN A 108 3.09 12.02 1.55
C GLN A 108 2.47 10.65 1.84
N PHE A 109 2.97 9.98 2.87
CA PHE A 109 2.47 8.68 3.31
C PHE A 109 0.95 8.68 3.51
N GLU A 110 0.37 9.72 4.10
CA GLU A 110 -1.07 9.87 4.28
C GLU A 110 -1.87 9.77 2.98
N ARG A 111 -1.34 10.28 1.85
CA ARG A 111 -2.01 10.17 0.56
C ARG A 111 -1.98 8.75 0.03
N PHE A 112 -0.83 8.10 0.12
CA PHE A 112 -0.67 6.69 -0.23
C PHE A 112 -1.59 5.79 0.62
N ARG A 113 -1.62 6.02 1.94
CA ARG A 113 -2.47 5.33 2.91
C ARG A 113 -3.96 5.47 2.62
N ARG A 114 -4.42 6.69 2.29
CA ARG A 114 -5.82 6.93 1.92
C ARG A 114 -6.27 6.10 0.72
N ILE A 115 -5.39 5.85 -0.25
CA ILE A 115 -5.73 5.06 -1.44
C ILE A 115 -5.98 3.60 -1.07
N PHE A 116 -5.15 3.01 -0.20
CA PHE A 116 -5.35 1.64 0.28
C PHE A 116 -6.67 1.47 1.06
N HIS A 117 -7.12 2.50 1.78
CA HIS A 117 -8.39 2.49 2.48
C HIS A 117 -9.62 2.74 1.57
N HIS A 118 -9.39 3.13 0.31
CA HIS A 118 -10.47 3.27 -0.68
C HIS A 118 -11.04 1.90 -1.06
N SER A 119 -12.31 1.85 -1.45
CA SER A 119 -13.02 0.60 -1.78
C SER A 119 -12.30 -0.26 -2.82
N THR A 120 -11.57 0.35 -3.75
CA THR A 120 -10.78 -0.30 -4.81
C THR A 120 -9.61 -1.14 -4.30
N TYR A 121 -9.00 -0.77 -3.17
CA TYR A 121 -7.77 -1.42 -2.69
C TYR A 121 -7.94 -2.03 -1.30
N ARG A 122 -9.01 -1.67 -0.58
CA ARG A 122 -9.29 -2.20 0.76
C ARG A 122 -9.39 -3.73 0.78
N VAL A 123 -9.77 -4.35 -0.33
CA VAL A 123 -9.76 -5.83 -0.51
C VAL A 123 -8.42 -6.45 -0.14
N LEU A 124 -7.31 -5.73 -0.37
CA LEU A 124 -5.96 -6.16 -0.05
C LEU A 124 -5.70 -6.22 1.46
N LEU A 125 -6.37 -5.37 2.25
CA LEU A 125 -6.13 -5.22 3.68
C LEU A 125 -6.84 -6.32 4.45
N GLY A 126 -6.08 -7.13 5.17
CA GLY A 126 -6.65 -8.22 5.96
C GLY A 126 -7.29 -9.33 5.11
N HIS A 127 -6.81 -9.53 3.89
CA HIS A 127 -7.38 -10.54 2.97
C HIS A 127 -7.23 -11.96 3.54
N LYS A 128 -8.22 -12.81 3.26
CA LYS A 128 -8.27 -14.19 3.76
C LYS A 128 -7.48 -15.14 2.88
N GLU A 129 -7.61 -14.95 1.57
CA GLU A 129 -7.06 -15.86 0.58
C GLU A 129 -6.53 -15.06 -0.62
N ARG A 130 -5.47 -15.60 -1.24
CA ARG A 130 -4.93 -15.10 -2.49
C ARG A 130 -4.58 -16.28 -3.39
N LYS A 131 -4.81 -16.13 -4.69
CA LYS A 131 -4.46 -17.11 -5.72
C LYS A 131 -3.72 -16.42 -6.86
N ILE A 132 -2.53 -16.91 -7.17
CA ILE A 132 -1.79 -16.47 -8.36
C ILE A 132 -2.55 -16.97 -9.59
N MET A 133 -2.93 -16.03 -10.46
CA MET A 133 -3.61 -16.34 -11.72
C MET A 133 -2.62 -16.50 -12.88
N SER A 134 -1.64 -15.61 -12.95
CA SER A 134 -0.63 -15.64 -14.01
C SER A 134 0.64 -14.90 -13.59
N THR A 135 1.78 -15.33 -14.10
CA THR A 135 3.10 -14.70 -13.95
C THR A 135 3.71 -14.46 -15.32
N LEU A 136 4.32 -13.30 -15.52
CA LEU A 136 4.92 -12.91 -16.79
C LEU A 136 6.19 -12.07 -16.57
N PHE A 137 7.32 -12.54 -17.08
CA PHE A 137 8.51 -11.74 -17.28
C PHE A 137 8.36 -10.99 -18.61
N VAL A 138 8.14 -9.68 -18.54
CA VAL A 138 7.93 -8.83 -19.71
C VAL A 138 9.26 -8.52 -20.38
N GLU A 139 10.24 -8.14 -19.56
CA GLU A 139 11.63 -7.80 -19.91
C GLU A 139 12.54 -8.26 -18.75
N GLU A 140 13.87 -8.24 -18.94
CA GLU A 140 14.83 -8.66 -17.89
C GLU A 140 14.59 -7.97 -16.54
N ASN A 141 14.21 -6.69 -16.55
CA ASN A 141 14.00 -5.89 -15.35
C ASN A 141 12.52 -5.66 -15.03
N LYS A 142 11.59 -6.37 -15.69
CA LYS A 142 10.16 -6.09 -15.57
C LYS A 142 9.34 -7.37 -15.46
N TYR A 143 8.72 -7.51 -14.30
CA TYR A 143 7.89 -8.65 -13.96
C TYR A 143 6.44 -8.21 -13.72
N LYS A 144 5.49 -9.04 -14.13
CA LYS A 144 4.05 -8.85 -13.88
C LYS A 144 3.44 -10.10 -13.29
N GLN A 145 2.62 -9.92 -12.26
CA GLN A 145 1.83 -10.99 -11.67
C GLN A 145 0.38 -10.56 -11.51
N ARG A 146 -0.54 -11.43 -11.91
CA ARG A 146 -1.96 -11.27 -11.62
C ARG A 146 -2.33 -12.15 -10.45
N VAL A 147 -3.00 -11.56 -9.47
CA VAL A 147 -3.40 -12.24 -8.24
C VAL A 147 -4.88 -11.96 -8.01
N TRP A 148 -5.65 -13.04 -7.85
CA TRP A 148 -7.00 -12.97 -7.32
C TRP A 148 -6.92 -12.95 -5.79
N ILE A 149 -7.66 -12.04 -5.17
CA ILE A 149 -7.62 -11.82 -3.72
C ILE A 149 -9.04 -11.79 -3.19
N ARG A 150 -9.26 -12.52 -2.09
CA ARG A 150 -10.50 -12.52 -1.33
C ARG A 150 -10.31 -11.75 -0.03
N GLY A 151 -11.01 -10.63 0.08
CA GLY A 151 -11.00 -9.71 1.21
C GLY A 151 -11.59 -10.29 2.49
N SER A 152 -11.65 -9.45 3.52
CA SER A 152 -12.16 -9.84 4.83
C SER A 152 -13.69 -9.86 4.89
N ARG A 153 -14.36 -9.00 4.10
CA ARG A 153 -15.82 -8.86 4.06
C ARG A 153 -16.48 -9.93 3.17
N PRO A 154 -17.77 -10.24 3.38
CA PRO A 154 -18.52 -11.08 2.44
C PRO A 154 -18.51 -10.46 1.04
N GLU A 155 -18.38 -11.29 0.00
CA GLU A 155 -18.42 -10.89 -1.43
C GLU A 155 -17.33 -9.90 -1.87
N GLU A 156 -16.33 -9.61 -1.03
CA GLU A 156 -15.23 -8.72 -1.37
C GLU A 156 -14.11 -9.54 -2.04
N GLU A 157 -14.12 -9.58 -3.37
CA GLU A 157 -13.14 -10.31 -4.17
C GLU A 157 -12.70 -9.46 -5.37
N GLU A 158 -11.40 -9.45 -5.66
CA GLU A 158 -10.87 -8.63 -6.75
C GLU A 158 -9.59 -9.22 -7.36
N ILE A 159 -9.32 -8.88 -8.62
CA ILE A 159 -8.11 -9.29 -9.33
C ILE A 159 -7.20 -8.06 -9.50
N PHE A 160 -6.00 -8.18 -8.95
CA PHE A 160 -4.96 -7.17 -9.05
C PHE A 160 -3.85 -7.62 -10.00
N GLN A 161 -3.30 -6.67 -10.74
CA GLN A 161 -2.05 -6.84 -11.47
C GLN A 161 -0.96 -6.06 -10.73
N LEU A 162 0.05 -6.79 -10.25
CA LEU A 162 1.27 -6.24 -9.70
C LEU A 162 2.32 -6.17 -10.80
N THR A 163 2.97 -5.02 -10.95
CA THR A 163 4.15 -4.88 -11.80
C THR A 163 5.34 -4.60 -10.90
N MET A 164 6.40 -5.39 -11.03
CA MET A 164 7.68 -5.17 -10.36
C MET A 164 8.69 -4.70 -11.38
N VAL A 165 9.38 -3.60 -11.09
CA VAL A 165 10.48 -3.07 -11.89
C VAL A 165 11.74 -3.16 -11.06
N GLN A 166 12.76 -3.85 -11.57
CA GLN A 166 14.07 -3.93 -10.95
C GLN A 166 14.88 -2.68 -11.31
N VAL A 167 15.33 -1.95 -10.28
CA VAL A 167 16.15 -0.73 -10.40
C VAL A 167 17.50 -0.92 -9.69
#